data_AF-A0A918BU33-F1
#
_entry.id   AF-A0A918BU33-F1
#
_cell.length_a   1.000
_cell.length_b   1.000
_cell.length_c   1.000
_cell.angle_alpha   90.00
_cell.angle_beta   90.00
_cell.angle_gamma   90.00
#
_symmetry.space_group_name_H-M   'P 1'
#
loop_
_entity.id
_entity.type
_entity.pdbx_description
1 polymer ?
#
loop_
_entity_poly.entity_id
_entity_poly.type
_entity_poly.pdbx_seq_one_letter_code
_entity_poly.pdbx_strand_id
1 'polypeptide(L)'
;MAVAPDENSGQGWVSATLDSSVPAGTTLHVVDADGKVVATYVTSKQIQNVVYSSSAIRSGAEYRIHSGGSAGTGGTGGLAAKAGTLGSAEQIAKVTAGDAPEGGGFGGGPGGGRR
;
A
#
# COMPACT_ATOMS: atom_id res chain seq x y z
N MET A 1 7.65 -11.00 7.23
CA MET A 1 6.33 -11.48 6.79
C MET A 1 5.35 -10.32 6.92
N ALA A 2 4.48 -10.09 5.95
CA ALA A 2 3.38 -9.13 6.02
C ALA A 2 2.05 -9.91 6.10
N VAL A 3 1.09 -9.43 6.86
CA VAL A 3 -0.23 -10.05 7.03
C VAL A 3 -1.28 -9.04 6.60
N ALA A 4 -2.19 -9.45 5.72
CA ALA A 4 -3.33 -8.66 5.31
C ALA A 4 -4.37 -8.61 6.44
N PRO A 5 -4.97 -7.45 6.75
CA PRO A 5 -6.11 -7.37 7.63
C PRO A 5 -7.33 -8.14 7.08
N ASP A 6 -8.30 -8.43 7.95
CA ASP A 6 -9.54 -9.11 7.56
C ASP A 6 -10.40 -8.26 6.60
N GLU A 7 -11.14 -8.90 5.71
CA GLU A 7 -12.03 -8.26 4.74
C GLU A 7 -13.19 -7.50 5.41
N ASN A 8 -13.62 -7.89 6.61
CA ASN A 8 -14.66 -7.23 7.40
C ASN A 8 -14.11 -6.17 8.38
N SER A 9 -12.85 -5.76 8.22
CA SER A 9 -12.27 -4.67 9.01
C SER A 9 -13.10 -3.39 8.88
N GLY A 10 -13.41 -2.73 10.01
CA GLY A 10 -14.15 -1.45 10.01
C GLY A 10 -13.42 -0.30 9.29
N GLN A 11 -12.13 -0.49 8.96
CA GLN A 11 -11.32 0.40 8.13
C GLN A 11 -10.71 -0.39 6.96
N GLY A 12 -10.70 0.22 5.77
CA GLY A 12 -10.10 -0.39 4.58
C GLY A 12 -8.58 -0.52 4.69
N TRP A 13 -8.01 -1.36 3.84
CA TRP A 13 -6.57 -1.61 3.81
C TRP A 13 -6.07 -1.96 2.43
N VAL A 14 -4.79 -1.69 2.19
CA VAL A 14 -4.04 -2.12 1.00
C VAL A 14 -2.86 -2.97 1.45
N SER A 15 -2.57 -4.02 0.69
CA SER A 15 -1.40 -4.88 0.87
C SER A 15 -0.74 -5.08 -0.48
N ALA A 16 0.56 -4.85 -0.56
CA ALA A 16 1.33 -5.02 -1.79
C ALA A 16 2.64 -5.75 -1.51
N THR A 17 2.95 -6.71 -2.37
CA THR A 17 4.29 -7.25 -2.55
C THR A 17 4.91 -6.56 -3.76
N LEU A 18 6.08 -5.95 -3.57
CA LEU A 18 6.77 -5.18 -4.60
C LEU A 18 7.67 -6.10 -5.42
N ASP A 19 7.74 -5.86 -6.74
CA ASP A 19 8.56 -6.66 -7.68
C ASP A 19 10.06 -6.61 -7.33
N SER A 20 10.49 -5.50 -6.73
CA SER A 20 11.87 -5.29 -6.27
C SER A 20 11.91 -4.72 -4.85
N SER A 21 13.02 -4.95 -4.16
CA SER A 21 13.24 -4.37 -2.84
C SER A 21 13.46 -2.86 -2.94
N VAL A 22 12.73 -2.10 -2.13
CA VAL A 22 12.89 -0.65 -1.99
C VAL A 22 13.88 -0.37 -0.86
N PRO A 23 14.95 0.42 -1.09
CA PRO A 23 15.97 0.69 -0.07
C PRO A 23 15.45 1.62 1.03
N ALA A 24 16.20 1.69 2.14
CA ALA A 24 15.96 2.63 3.22
C ALA A 24 16.07 4.09 2.74
N GLY A 25 15.31 5.00 3.35
CA GLY A 25 15.28 6.43 3.00
C GLY A 25 14.44 6.76 1.77
N THR A 26 13.79 5.77 1.16
CA THR A 26 12.95 5.99 -0.01
C THR A 26 11.57 6.46 0.42
N THR A 27 11.03 7.45 -0.28
CA THR A 27 9.65 7.90 -0.06
C THR A 27 8.71 7.04 -0.89
N LEU A 28 7.68 6.50 -0.24
CA LEU A 28 6.59 5.77 -0.86
C LEU A 28 5.29 6.55 -0.72
N HIS A 29 4.47 6.54 -1.76
CA HIS A 29 3.15 7.15 -1.75
C HIS A 29 2.08 6.11 -2.04
N VAL A 30 1.03 6.08 -1.23
CA VAL A 30 -0.22 5.40 -1.55
C VAL A 30 -1.13 6.43 -2.21
N VAL A 31 -1.55 6.16 -3.43
CA VAL A 31 -2.31 7.06 -4.28
C VAL A 31 -3.62 6.39 -4.68
N ASP A 32 -4.74 7.11 -4.60
CA ASP A 32 -6.02 6.58 -5.07
C ASP A 32 -6.15 6.60 -6.60
N ALA A 33 -7.26 6.05 -7.11
CA ALA A 33 -7.54 6.01 -8.54
C ALA A 33 -7.56 7.39 -9.21
N ASP A 34 -7.97 8.43 -8.46
CA ASP A 34 -8.06 9.82 -8.88
C ASP A 34 -6.71 10.56 -8.87
N GLY A 35 -5.63 9.90 -8.42
CA GLY A 35 -4.28 10.47 -8.38
C GLY A 35 -3.97 11.26 -7.11
N LYS A 36 -4.82 11.16 -6.08
CA LYS A 36 -4.62 11.84 -4.80
C LYS A 36 -3.82 10.97 -3.83
N VAL A 37 -2.81 11.58 -3.21
CA VAL A 37 -2.00 10.96 -2.17
C VAL A 37 -2.83 10.79 -0.89
N VAL A 38 -3.04 9.56 -0.47
CA VAL A 38 -3.75 9.23 0.77
C VAL A 38 -2.81 9.01 1.94
N ALA A 39 -1.60 8.52 1.66
CA ALA A 39 -0.54 8.34 2.65
C ALA A 39 0.84 8.41 1.99
N THR A 40 1.82 8.85 2.79
CA THR A 40 3.22 8.89 2.38
C THR A 40 4.08 8.30 3.48
N TYR A 41 5.03 7.45 3.12
CA TYR A 41 5.89 6.76 4.06
C TYR A 41 7.36 6.83 3.61
N VAL A 42 8.24 7.30 4.49
CA VAL A 42 9.70 7.19 4.29
C VAL A 42 10.18 5.89 4.91
N THR A 43 10.75 5.01 4.09
CA THR A 43 11.24 3.71 4.55
C THR A 43 12.38 3.87 5.55
N SER A 44 12.31 3.21 6.70
CA SER A 44 13.40 3.21 7.68
C SER A 44 14.46 2.14 7.41
N LYS A 45 14.13 1.14 6.58
CA LYS A 45 14.97 0.02 6.16
C LYS A 45 14.57 -0.44 4.76
N GLN A 46 15.33 -1.37 4.20
CA GLN A 46 14.91 -2.04 2.96
C GLN A 46 13.61 -2.83 3.19
N ILE A 47 12.63 -2.67 2.30
CA ILE A 47 11.34 -3.36 2.35
C ILE A 47 10.97 -3.94 0.98
N GLN A 48 10.09 -4.94 0.99
CA GLN A 48 9.47 -5.50 -0.22
C GLN A 48 7.96 -5.68 -0.06
N ASN A 49 7.43 -5.47 1.15
CA ASN A 49 6.01 -5.61 1.42
C ASN A 49 5.52 -4.34 2.09
N VAL A 50 4.37 -3.84 1.65
CA VAL A 50 3.71 -2.65 2.18
C VAL A 50 2.31 -3.06 2.60
N VAL A 51 1.94 -2.76 3.83
CA VAL A 51 0.56 -2.88 4.31
C VAL A 51 0.17 -1.55 4.94
N TYR A 52 -0.95 -1.00 4.51
CA TYR A 52 -1.48 0.25 5.04
C TYR A 52 -2.98 0.14 5.24
N SER A 53 -3.45 0.43 6.45
CA SER A 53 -4.87 0.48 6.79
C SER A 53 -5.22 1.85 7.32
N SER A 54 -6.36 2.38 6.87
CA SER A 54 -6.83 3.70 7.23
C SER A 54 -8.29 3.87 6.84
N SER A 55 -9.02 4.71 7.56
CA SER A 55 -10.38 5.12 7.18
C SER A 55 -10.45 5.87 5.84
N ALA A 56 -9.30 6.33 5.32
CA ALA A 56 -9.21 6.91 3.98
C ALA A 56 -9.17 5.85 2.86
N ILE A 57 -8.93 4.58 3.21
CA ILE A 57 -8.95 3.46 2.26
C ILE A 57 -10.36 2.88 2.17
N ARG A 58 -10.85 2.70 0.95
CA ARG A 58 -12.16 2.11 0.66
C ARG A 58 -11.96 0.72 0.07
N SER A 59 -12.52 -0.31 0.69
CA SER A 59 -12.47 -1.69 0.17
C SER A 59 -13.07 -1.77 -1.23
N GLY A 60 -12.46 -2.58 -2.11
CA GLY A 60 -12.81 -2.72 -3.51
C GLY A 60 -12.33 -1.58 -4.42
N ALA A 61 -11.73 -0.51 -3.88
CA ALA A 61 -11.16 0.56 -4.69
C ALA A 61 -9.70 0.28 -5.06
N GLU A 62 -9.28 0.78 -6.22
CA GLU A 62 -7.91 0.66 -6.70
C GLU A 62 -6.99 1.72 -6.09
N TYR A 63 -5.79 1.29 -5.72
CA TYR A 63 -4.71 2.14 -5.22
C TYR A 63 -3.40 1.79 -5.93
N ARG A 64 -2.52 2.79 -6.01
CA ARG A 64 -1.18 2.69 -6.60
C ARG A 64 -0.14 3.00 -5.54
N ILE A 65 0.96 2.27 -5.57
CA ILE A 65 2.15 2.56 -4.78
C ILE A 65 3.18 3.20 -5.69
N HIS A 66 3.61 4.40 -5.34
CA HIS A 66 4.69 5.09 -6.03
C HIS A 66 5.94 5.17 -5.16
N SER A 67 7.11 5.19 -5.78
CA SER A 67 8.42 5.33 -5.13
C SER A 67 9.18 6.55 -5.67
N GLY A 68 9.77 7.32 -4.77
CA GLY A 68 10.43 8.59 -5.07
C GLY A 68 9.62 9.78 -4.56
N GLY A 69 9.77 10.95 -5.19
CA GLY A 69 9.05 12.15 -4.77
C GLY A 69 9.55 12.74 -3.45
N SER A 70 8.67 13.39 -2.70
CA SER A 70 9.01 14.08 -1.45
C SER A 70 7.98 13.81 -0.35
N ALA A 71 8.43 13.51 0.86
CA ALA A 71 7.57 13.06 1.96
C ALA A 71 6.66 14.14 2.59
N GLY A 72 6.93 15.42 2.32
CA GLY A 72 6.35 16.53 3.07
C GLY A 72 6.85 16.57 4.53
N THR A 73 6.26 17.43 5.35
CA THR A 73 6.57 17.58 6.78
C THR A 73 5.41 17.14 7.66
N GLY A 74 5.68 16.68 8.89
CA GLY A 74 4.64 16.39 9.89
C GLY A 74 4.19 14.93 9.99
N GLY A 75 5.03 13.98 9.55
CA GLY A 75 4.81 12.55 9.76
C GLY A 75 5.32 12.04 11.11
N THR A 76 4.76 10.94 11.58
CA THR A 76 5.22 10.19 12.77
C THR A 76 5.83 8.87 12.33
N GLY A 77 7.05 8.58 12.75
CA GLY A 77 7.72 7.32 12.41
C GLY A 77 7.92 7.10 10.90
N GLY A 78 8.05 8.18 10.13
CA GLY A 78 8.17 8.16 8.67
C GLY A 78 6.83 8.18 7.92
N LEU A 79 5.70 7.98 8.60
CA LEU A 79 4.36 8.00 7.98
C LEU A 79 3.69 9.37 8.14
N ALA A 80 3.25 9.95 7.03
CA ALA A 80 2.46 11.17 6.98
C ALA A 80 1.13 10.92 6.28
N ALA A 81 0.02 11.34 6.91
CA ALA A 81 -1.30 11.26 6.30
C ALA A 81 -1.49 12.40 5.30
N LYS A 82 -1.73 12.07 4.02
CA LYS A 82 -2.03 13.03 2.94
C LYS A 82 -1.00 14.17 2.74
N ALA A 83 0.27 13.92 3.05
CA ALA A 83 1.35 14.87 2.80
C ALA A 83 2.30 14.35 1.73
N GLY A 84 3.08 15.23 1.11
CA GLY A 84 4.07 14.86 0.11
C GLY A 84 3.61 15.05 -1.33
N THR A 85 4.56 14.97 -2.24
CA THR A 85 4.36 15.25 -3.67
C THR A 85 5.01 14.17 -4.52
N LEU A 86 4.27 13.67 -5.51
CA LEU A 86 4.76 12.62 -6.40
C LEU A 86 6.00 13.08 -7.18
N GLY A 87 6.00 14.27 -7.79
CA GLY A 87 7.18 14.76 -8.53
C GLY A 87 7.66 13.73 -9.57
N SER A 88 8.90 13.25 -9.42
CA SER A 88 9.50 12.19 -10.25
C SER A 88 9.24 10.76 -9.75
N ALA A 89 8.21 10.56 -8.90
CA ALA A 89 7.91 9.25 -8.34
C ALA A 89 7.33 8.30 -9.40
N GLU A 90 7.84 7.07 -9.41
CA GLU A 90 7.43 6.02 -10.35
C GLU A 90 6.42 5.08 -9.70
N GLN A 91 5.41 4.64 -10.46
CA GLN A 91 4.48 3.62 -9.99
C GLN A 91 5.19 2.27 -9.94
N ILE A 92 5.25 1.65 -8.77
CA ILE A 92 5.92 0.36 -8.55
C ILE A 92 4.96 -0.78 -8.19
N ALA A 93 3.70 -0.48 -7.86
CA ALA A 93 2.66 -1.49 -7.67
C ALA A 93 1.26 -0.90 -7.87
N LYS A 94 0.31 -1.77 -8.22
CA LYS A 94 -1.13 -1.49 -8.26
C LYS A 94 -1.86 -2.57 -7.47
N VAL A 95 -2.77 -2.18 -6.60
CA VAL A 95 -3.49 -3.09 -5.70
C VAL A 95 -4.95 -2.67 -5.54
N THR A 96 -5.81 -3.65 -5.26
CA THR A 96 -7.20 -3.41 -4.86
C THR A 96 -7.29 -3.52 -3.35
N ALA A 97 -7.91 -2.54 -2.71
CA ALA A 97 -8.07 -2.54 -1.26
C ALA A 97 -8.99 -3.68 -0.81
N GLY A 98 -8.60 -4.40 0.24
CA GLY A 98 -9.31 -5.60 0.70
C GLY A 98 -8.83 -6.90 0.04
N ASP A 99 -8.05 -6.84 -1.04
CA ASP A 99 -7.50 -8.02 -1.69
C ASP A 99 -6.05 -8.29 -1.24
N ALA A 100 -5.76 -9.55 -0.91
CA ALA A 100 -4.39 -9.99 -0.63
C ALA A 100 -3.60 -10.14 -1.95
N PRO A 101 -2.31 -9.74 -1.99
CA PRO A 101 -1.52 -9.82 -3.22
C PRO A 101 -1.32 -11.28 -3.69
N GLU A 102 -1.56 -11.53 -4.97
CA GLU A 102 -1.30 -12.82 -5.61
C GLU A 102 0.23 -13.09 -5.61
N GLY A 103 0.66 -14.15 -4.92
CA GLY A 103 2.07 -14.55 -4.82
C GLY A 103 2.70 -14.38 -3.44
N GLY A 104 2.01 -13.68 -2.52
CA GLY A 104 2.40 -13.57 -1.11
C GLY A 104 1.78 -14.66 -0.23
N GLY A 105 2.03 -15.95 -0.51
CA GLY A 105 1.83 -17.05 0.44
C GLY A 105 0.58 -17.03 1.32
N PHE A 106 -0.61 -16.85 0.76
CA PHE A 106 -1.87 -17.21 1.42
C PHE A 106 -2.78 -17.90 0.39
N GLY A 107 -2.53 -19.20 0.20
CA GLY A 107 -3.48 -20.10 -0.43
C GLY A 107 -4.67 -20.31 0.50
N GLY A 108 -5.61 -19.36 0.46
CA GLY A 108 -6.85 -19.37 1.21
C GLY A 108 -7.90 -18.61 0.44
N GLY A 109 -8.40 -19.22 -0.64
CA GLY A 109 -9.53 -18.72 -1.43
C GLY A 109 -10.62 -19.80 -1.55
N PRO A 110 -11.89 -19.40 -1.71
CA PRO A 110 -13.02 -19.97 -0.98
C PRO A 110 -13.64 -21.21 -1.61
N GLY A 111 -14.44 -21.93 -0.81
CA GLY A 111 -15.33 -22.97 -1.29
C GLY A 111 -16.11 -22.55 -2.55
N GLY A 112 -16.09 -23.42 -3.56
CA GLY A 112 -16.75 -23.18 -4.84
C GLY A 112 -16.59 -24.34 -5.82
N GLY A 113 -16.55 -25.57 -5.34
CA GLY A 113 -16.54 -26.77 -6.17
C GLY A 113 -17.95 -27.19 -6.56
N ARG A 114 -18.35 -26.84 -7.79
CA ARG A 114 -19.50 -27.40 -8.49
C ARG A 114 -19.30 -28.92 -8.65
N ARG A 115 -20.13 -29.75 -8.00
CA ARG A 115 -20.86 -30.93 -8.53
C ARG A 115 -21.82 -31.44 -7.46
#